data_AF-X1AIN6-F1
#
_entry.id   AF-X1AIN6-F1
#
_cell.length_a   1.000
_cell.length_b   1.000
_cell.length_c   1.000
_cell.angle_alpha   90.00
_cell.angle_beta   90.00
_cell.angle_gamma   90.00
#
_symmetry.space_group_name_H-M   'P 1'
#
loop_
_entity.id
_entity.type
_entity.pdbx_description
1 polymer ?
#
loop_
_entity_poly.entity_id
_entity_poly.type
_entity_poly.pdbx_seq_one_letter_code
_entity_poly.pdbx_strand_id
1 'polypeptide(L)' 'QITLDRNGNDINVEMPNKLSKRTLKLRIKKFLHKKGLYNDYRPISYKTTETEGYIVKEKKLIELSYY' A
#
# COMPACT_ATOMS: atom_id res chain seq x y z
N GLN A 1 -16.91 -9.53 -9.62
CA GLN A 1 -17.11 -8.96 -8.27
C GLN A 1 -15.74 -8.81 -7.62
N ILE A 2 -15.54 -7.82 -6.73
CA ILE A 2 -14.30 -7.70 -5.94
C ILE A 2 -14.65 -8.18 -4.54
N THR A 3 -13.88 -9.11 -3.99
CA THR A 3 -14.01 -9.62 -2.63
C THR A 3 -12.86 -9.06 -1.78
N LEU A 4 -13.19 -8.69 -0.55
CA LEU A 4 -12.24 -8.16 0.43
C LEU A 4 -12.39 -9.00 1.68
N ASP A 5 -11.31 -9.66 2.07
CA ASP A 5 -11.22 -10.39 3.32
C ASP A 5 -10.16 -9.72 4.21
N ARG A 6 -10.49 -9.51 5.49
CA ARG A 6 -9.65 -8.77 6.42
C ARG A 6 -9.15 -9.69 7.51
N ASN A 7 -7.84 -9.88 7.56
CA ASN A 7 -7.16 -10.66 8.57
C ASN A 7 -6.23 -9.74 9.37
N GLY A 8 -6.80 -9.08 10.39
CA GLY A 8 -6.09 -8.11 11.23
C GLY A 8 -5.59 -6.89 10.45
N ASN A 9 -4.28 -6.82 10.26
CA ASN A 9 -3.58 -5.76 9.51
C ASN A 9 -3.44 -6.07 8.01
N ASP A 10 -3.76 -7.30 7.60
CA ASP A 10 -3.71 -7.72 6.21
C ASP A 10 -5.10 -7.69 5.58
N ILE A 11 -5.13 -7.31 4.30
CA ILE A 11 -6.35 -7.27 3.49
C ILE A 11 -6.10 -8.08 2.24
N ASN A 12 -6.77 -9.23 2.16
CA ASN A 12 -6.79 -10.08 0.98
C ASN A 12 -7.81 -9.51 0.00
N VAL A 13 -7.38 -9.29 -1.25
CA VAL A 13 -8.22 -8.75 -2.30
C VAL A 13 -8.26 -9.72 -3.45
N GLU A 14 -9.42 -10.33 -3.70
CA GLU A 14 -9.62 -11.07 -4.93
C GLU A 14 -10.29 -10.13 -5.94
N MET A 15 -9.62 -9.95 -7.08
CA MET A 15 -10.08 -9.08 -8.14
C MET A 15 -10.01 -9.79 -9.49
N PRO A 16 -10.90 -9.44 -10.43
CA PRO A 16 -10.80 -9.89 -11.81
C PRO A 16 -9.44 -9.54 -12.43
N ASN A 17 -8.87 -10.45 -13.24
CA ASN A 17 -7.57 -10.27 -13.92
C ASN A 17 -7.48 -9.00 -14.79
N LYS A 18 -8.62 -8.47 -15.26
CA LYS A 18 -8.69 -7.21 -16.00
C LYS A 18 -8.33 -5.96 -15.16
N LEU A 19 -8.38 -6.06 -13.83
CA LEU A 19 -8.04 -4.94 -12.94
C LEU A 19 -6.55 -4.94 -12.63
N SER A 20 -5.91 -3.80 -12.89
CA SER A 20 -4.50 -3.62 -12.57
C SER A 20 -4.29 -3.52 -11.05
N LYS A 21 -3.23 -4.18 -10.57
CA LYS A 21 -2.70 -4.01 -9.20
C LYS A 21 -2.42 -2.54 -8.87
N ARG A 22 -2.09 -1.72 -9.88
CA ARG A 22 -1.88 -0.26 -9.73
C ARG A 22 -3.11 0.45 -9.14
N THR A 23 -4.31 -0.06 -9.38
CA THR A 23 -5.54 0.47 -8.78
C THR A 23 -5.52 0.36 -7.26
N LEU A 24 -5.01 -0.74 -6.69
CA LEU A 24 -4.85 -0.85 -5.23
C LEU A 24 -3.91 0.21 -4.68
N LYS A 25 -2.75 0.40 -5.32
CA LYS A 25 -1.79 1.44 -4.92
C LYS A 25 -2.43 2.83 -4.90
N LEU A 26 -3.25 3.15 -5.91
CA LEU A 26 -3.98 4.43 -5.96
C LEU A 26 -4.98 4.57 -4.81
N ARG A 27 -5.71 3.50 -4.47
CA ARG A 27 -6.66 3.51 -3.34
C ARG A 27 -5.95 3.68 -2.00
N ILE A 28 -4.83 2.98 -1.78
CA ILE A 28 -4.00 3.14 -0.58
C ILE A 28 -3.46 4.57 -0.47
N LYS A 29 -2.90 5.12 -1.54
CA LYS A 29 -2.43 6.53 -1.53
C LYS A 29 -3.56 7.51 -1.22
N LYS A 30 -4.73 7.33 -1.84
CA LYS A 30 -5.90 8.18 -1.58
C LYS A 30 -6.33 8.11 -0.12
N PHE A 31 -6.30 6.92 0.48
CA PHE A 31 -6.60 6.74 1.90
C PHE A 31 -5.59 7.49 2.79
N LEU A 32 -4.29 7.30 2.58
CA LEU A 32 -3.25 7.99 3.35
C LEU A 32 -3.38 9.51 3.26
N HIS A 33 -3.66 10.03 2.05
CA HIS A 33 -3.84 11.47 1.84
C HIS A 33 -5.09 12.01 2.54
N LYS A 34 -6.21 11.27 2.51
CA LYS A 34 -7.44 11.66 3.22
C LYS A 34 -7.30 11.64 4.75
N LYS A 35 -6.34 10.88 5.27
CA LYS A 35 -6.08 10.76 6.71
C LYS A 35 -4.91 11.61 7.20
N GLY A 36 -4.28 12.40 6.33
CA GLY A 36 -3.10 13.20 6.69
C GLY A 36 -1.82 12.37 6.85
N LEU A 37 -1.86 11.06 6.64
CA LEU A 37 -0.76 10.10 6.82
C LEU A 37 0.20 10.02 5.62
N TYR A 38 -0.04 10.81 4.57
CA TYR A 38 0.72 10.72 3.32
C TYR A 38 2.20 11.08 3.49
N ASN A 39 2.54 11.97 4.45
CA ASN A 39 3.91 12.37 4.69
C ASN A 39 4.70 11.28 5.40
N ASP A 40 4.06 10.57 6.34
CA ASP A 40 4.73 9.61 7.21
C ASP A 40 4.75 8.20 6.62
N TYR A 41 3.76 7.84 5.79
CA TYR A 41 3.61 6.48 5.27
C TYR A 41 3.63 6.41 3.74
N ARG A 42 4.09 5.28 3.20
CA ARG A 42 4.06 4.99 1.75
C ARG A 42 3.74 3.52 1.45
N PRO A 43 2.97 3.23 0.38
CA PRO A 43 2.84 1.86 -0.12
C PRO A 43 4.08 1.45 -0.94
N ILE A 44 4.64 0.29 -0.62
CA ILE A 44 5.77 -0.35 -1.28
C ILE A 44 5.26 -1.63 -1.93
N SER A 45 5.70 -1.92 -3.16
CA SER A 45 5.39 -3.21 -3.80
C SER A 45 5.99 -4.35 -2.99
N TYR A 46 5.16 -5.33 -2.67
CA TYR A 46 5.55 -6.54 -1.95
C TYR A 46 5.30 -7.74 -2.87
N LYS A 47 6.31 -8.57 -3.07
CA LYS A 47 6.21 -9.78 -3.90
C LYS A 47 6.99 -10.89 -3.21
N THR A 48 6.28 -11.93 -2.80
CA THR A 48 6.84 -13.21 -2.35
C THR A 48 6.44 -14.30 -3.33
N THR A 49 6.93 -15.52 -3.09
CA THR A 49 6.56 -16.72 -3.85
C THR A 49 5.06 -17.01 -3.79
N GLU A 50 4.41 -16.65 -2.69
CA GLU A 50 3.01 -16.98 -2.41
C GLU A 50 2.06 -15.79 -2.59
N THR A 51 2.53 -14.55 -2.39
CA THR A 51 1.67 -13.37 -2.39
C THR A 51 2.28 -12.20 -3.16
N GLU A 52 1.43 -11.42 -3.82
CA GLU A 52 1.85 -10.19 -4.48
C GLU A 52 0.87 -9.06 -4.16
N GLY A 53 1.41 -7.90 -3.79
CA GLY A 53 0.59 -6.75 -3.42
C GLY A 53 1.39 -5.54 -2.99
N TYR A 54 0.89 -4.85 -1.97
CA TYR A 54 1.51 -3.66 -1.41
C TYR A 54 1.53 -3.73 0.10
N ILE A 55 2.66 -3.33 0.69
CA ILE A 55 2.81 -3.12 2.12
C ILE A 55 2.94 -1.63 2.41
N VAL A 56 2.28 -1.13 3.45
CA VAL A 56 2.44 0.26 3.90
C VAL A 56 3.57 0.32 4.92
N LYS A 57 4.60 1.14 4.66
CA LYS A 57 5.72 1.36 5.58
C LYS A 57 5.90 2.85 5.86
N GLU A 58 6.51 3.14 7.00
CA GLU A 58 6.96 4.49 7.36
C GLU A 58 8.07 4.96 6.42
N LYS A 59 8.07 6.27 6.13
CA LYS A 59 9.15 6.93 5.42
C LYS A 59 10.27 7.22 6.41
N LYS A 60 11.50 6.85 6.05
CA LYS A 60 12.68 7.32 6.78
C LYS A 60 12.90 8.79 6.44
N LEU A 61 12.90 9.66 7.45
CA LEU A 61 13.44 11.01 7.34
C LEU A 61 14.97 10.86 7.30
N ILE A 62 15.59 11.23 6.18
CA ILE A 62 17.04 11.37 6.11
C ILE A 62 17.29 12.84 6.40
N GLU A 63 17.78 13.14 7.60
CA GLU A 63 18.28 14.48 7.93
C GLU A 63 19.61 14.65 7.20
N LEU A 64 19.59 15.33 6.06
CA LEU A 64 20.80 15.77 5.38
C LEU A 64 21.36 16.97 6.15
N SER A 65 22.17 16.71 7.18
CA SER A 65 22.95 17.76 7.82
C SER A 65 24.08 18.19 6.86
N TYR A 66 23.94 19.36 6.25
CA TYR A 66 25.07 20.00 5.57
C TYR A 66 26.02 20.57 6.62
N TYR A 67 27.28 20.14 6.58
CA TYR A 67 28.37 20.63 7.43
C TYR A 67 29.00 21.89 6.85
#